data_AF-S7TFM4-F1
#
_entry.id   AF-S7TFM4-F1
#
_cell.length_a   1.000
_cell.length_b   1.000
_cell.length_c   1.000
_cell.angle_alpha   90.00
_cell.angle_beta   90.00
_cell.angle_gamma   90.00
#
_symmetry.space_group_name_H-M   'P 1'
#
loop_
_entity.id
_entity.type
_entity.pdbx_description
1 polymer ?
#
loop_
_entity_poly.entity_id
_entity_poly.type
_entity_poly.pdbx_seq_one_letter_code
_entity_poly.pdbx_strand_id
1 'polypeptide(L)'
;MKVENIRLEEHNGKPAVKAVVTWEDSPRPRQEIYFATLDRFADALDSGAAAYAVGCLLPALHHGERRLRIDGAICPELRDGLHTVMGFMGLWHEAYRSGVQIEADVEERPSPRPAVSRSALFFSGGIDSLAALRENHSRYPESHSGFFRDGILIYGQNPESDHRPETFEKAMAALSEVTRESGISLLPVYTNLRELDDATRFFVDVFHGAILGAVSHIVSGRVDSVSISASDSIPGLALVKRDTFKPFGSHPLIDPYYSSWRLRIRHVGMTSGRLEKTRLVAQWPVALNNIRVCQPNWPGENCGQCEKCLRTMLALTAVGALDKTRSFPKNDMTVADIENIRFKPGLADDYRELIDALAHSGRRDLAASLRISLGRALGRAMTPMDLVRKTDKTVLHGGLSRLKKRLTGSRAVNHLK
;
A
#
# COMPACT_ATOMS: atom_id res chain seq x y z
N MET A 1 -11.26 -26.17 4.07
CA MET A 1 -9.82 -25.91 3.86
C MET A 1 -9.10 -26.33 5.12
N LYS A 2 -8.02 -27.11 4.98
CA LYS A 2 -7.15 -27.51 6.09
C LYS A 2 -5.78 -26.88 5.96
N VAL A 3 -5.25 -26.41 7.08
CA VAL A 3 -3.85 -26.01 7.27
C VAL A 3 -3.23 -27.00 8.22
N GLU A 4 -2.29 -27.80 7.71
CA GLU A 4 -1.67 -28.90 8.44
C GLU A 4 -0.15 -28.79 8.42
N ASN A 5 0.53 -29.51 9.34
CA ASN A 5 1.98 -29.65 9.35
C ASN A 5 2.74 -28.31 9.40
N ILE A 6 2.32 -27.42 10.32
CA ILE A 6 3.02 -26.17 10.62
C ILE A 6 4.36 -26.51 11.28
N ARG A 7 5.46 -26.11 10.66
CA ARG A 7 6.81 -26.49 11.11
C ARG A 7 7.84 -25.45 10.73
N LEU A 8 8.90 -25.36 11.54
CA LEU A 8 10.11 -24.63 11.20
C LEU A 8 11.01 -25.54 10.34
N GLU A 9 11.33 -25.11 9.13
CA GLU A 9 12.16 -25.84 8.18
C GLU A 9 12.86 -24.86 7.23
N GLU A 10 14.00 -25.25 6.67
CA GLU A 10 14.69 -24.42 5.67
C GLU A 10 13.88 -24.31 4.36
N HIS A 11 13.87 -23.12 3.76
CA HIS A 11 13.37 -22.87 2.41
C HIS A 11 14.41 -22.09 1.60
N ASN A 12 14.99 -22.72 0.58
CA ASN A 12 16.00 -22.09 -0.30
C ASN A 12 17.16 -21.44 0.50
N GLY A 13 17.75 -22.19 1.45
CA GLY A 13 18.87 -21.71 2.26
C GLY A 13 18.50 -20.68 3.32
N LYS A 14 17.21 -20.57 3.69
CA LYS A 14 16.71 -19.59 4.68
C LYS A 14 15.85 -20.28 5.74
N PRO A 15 15.90 -19.86 7.01
CA PRO A 15 14.94 -20.29 8.01
C PRO A 15 13.52 -19.90 7.57
N ALA A 16 12.58 -20.85 7.64
CA ALA A 16 11.21 -20.62 7.26
C ALA A 16 10.22 -21.35 8.17
N VAL A 17 9.02 -20.80 8.28
CA VAL A 17 7.84 -21.51 8.78
C VAL A 17 7.04 -21.94 7.58
N LYS A 18 6.66 -23.22 7.53
CA LYS A 18 5.90 -23.82 6.43
C LYS A 18 4.64 -24.49 6.97
N ALA A 19 3.59 -24.51 6.16
CA ALA A 19 2.40 -25.32 6.39
C ALA A 19 1.85 -25.81 5.06
N VAL A 20 1.10 -26.90 5.11
CA VAL A 20 0.43 -27.47 3.94
C VAL A 20 -1.04 -27.08 3.94
N VAL A 21 -1.48 -26.44 2.86
CA VAL A 21 -2.87 -26.02 2.65
C VAL A 21 -3.56 -26.99 1.70
N THR A 22 -4.68 -27.55 2.13
CA THR A 22 -5.54 -28.44 1.33
C THR A 22 -6.95 -27.88 1.25
N TRP A 23 -7.43 -27.65 0.03
CA TRP A 23 -8.81 -27.24 -0.24
C TRP A 23 -9.74 -28.45 -0.09
N GLU A 24 -10.92 -28.26 0.51
CA GLU A 24 -11.88 -29.36 0.77
C GLU A 24 -13.13 -29.23 -0.10
N ASP A 25 -13.64 -28.01 -0.26
CA ASP A 25 -14.85 -27.71 -1.04
C ASP A 25 -14.51 -27.01 -2.38
N SER A 26 -13.24 -26.69 -2.64
CA SER A 26 -12.76 -26.06 -3.89
C SER A 26 -11.82 -26.99 -4.68
N PRO A 27 -11.91 -27.07 -6.03
CA PRO A 27 -11.06 -27.93 -6.86
C PRO A 27 -9.63 -27.38 -7.08
N ARG A 28 -9.09 -26.67 -6.09
CA ARG A 28 -7.76 -26.04 -6.14
C ARG A 28 -6.68 -27.01 -5.65
N PRO A 29 -5.44 -26.90 -6.16
CA PRO A 29 -4.38 -27.82 -5.78
C PRO A 29 -3.98 -27.68 -4.32
N ARG A 30 -3.54 -28.79 -3.71
CA ARG A 30 -2.81 -28.78 -2.44
C ARG A 30 -1.50 -28.00 -2.64
N GLN A 31 -1.21 -27.09 -1.73
CA GLN A 31 -0.06 -26.17 -1.83
C GLN A 31 0.69 -26.10 -0.51
N GLU A 32 2.00 -25.89 -0.56
CA GLU A 32 2.80 -25.54 0.62
C GLU A 32 2.96 -24.02 0.69
N ILE A 33 2.57 -23.45 1.83
CA ILE A 33 2.69 -22.01 2.10
C ILE A 33 3.81 -21.77 3.09
N TYR A 34 4.74 -20.89 2.74
CA TYR A 34 5.90 -20.58 3.56
C TYR A 34 6.01 -19.09 3.90
N PHE A 35 6.71 -18.84 4.99
CA PHE A 35 7.26 -17.53 5.34
C PHE A 35 8.70 -17.72 5.75
N ALA A 36 9.63 -17.08 5.04
CA ALA A 36 11.06 -17.18 5.27
C ALA A 36 11.67 -15.81 5.57
N THR A 37 12.81 -15.79 6.24
CA THR A 37 13.61 -14.58 6.48
C THR A 37 15.10 -14.89 6.43
N LEU A 38 15.96 -13.90 6.65
CA LEU A 38 17.41 -14.09 6.69
C LEU A 38 17.84 -14.70 8.02
N ASP A 39 18.94 -15.46 8.04
CA ASP A 39 19.44 -16.17 9.23
C ASP A 39 19.54 -15.29 10.49
N ARG A 40 20.00 -14.05 10.34
CA ARG A 40 20.10 -13.07 11.45
C ARG A 40 18.77 -12.66 12.08
N PHE A 41 17.65 -13.05 11.48
CA PHE A 41 16.29 -12.81 11.94
C PHE A 41 15.51 -14.12 12.16
N ALA A 42 16.19 -15.26 12.22
CA ALA A 42 15.55 -16.55 12.48
C ALA A 42 14.74 -16.54 13.79
N ASP A 43 15.21 -15.80 14.79
CA ASP A 43 14.55 -15.58 16.09
C ASP A 43 13.22 -14.82 15.99
N ALA A 44 12.97 -14.14 14.87
CA ALA A 44 11.71 -13.44 14.64
C ALA A 44 10.57 -14.40 14.28
N LEU A 45 10.89 -15.58 13.72
CA LEU A 45 9.90 -16.52 13.21
C LEU A 45 9.12 -17.18 14.33
N ASP A 46 7.82 -16.94 14.37
CA ASP A 46 6.85 -17.64 15.19
C ASP A 46 6.20 -18.75 14.35
N SER A 47 6.30 -19.99 14.83
CA SER A 47 5.72 -21.17 14.16
C SER A 47 4.30 -21.51 14.65
N GLY A 48 3.60 -20.56 15.26
CA GLY A 48 2.24 -20.72 15.73
C GLY A 48 1.20 -20.71 14.59
N ALA A 49 -0.01 -21.15 14.93
CA ALA A 49 -1.13 -21.26 13.98
C ALA A 49 -1.68 -19.89 13.51
N ALA A 50 -1.42 -18.81 14.26
CA ALA A 50 -2.02 -17.50 14.04
C ALA A 50 -1.77 -16.92 12.64
N ALA A 51 -0.53 -17.04 12.13
CA ALA A 51 -0.17 -16.55 10.81
C ALA A 51 -1.00 -17.20 9.70
N TYR A 52 -1.16 -18.52 9.76
CA TYR A 52 -1.94 -19.26 8.78
C TYR A 52 -3.44 -19.09 8.97
N ALA A 53 -3.93 -18.94 10.20
CA ALA A 53 -5.33 -18.61 10.47
C ALA A 53 -5.71 -17.27 9.80
N VAL A 54 -4.88 -16.24 9.95
CA VAL A 54 -5.08 -14.94 9.29
C VAL A 54 -4.95 -15.06 7.77
N GLY A 55 -3.85 -15.65 7.30
CA GLY A 55 -3.53 -15.71 5.87
C GLY A 55 -4.47 -16.58 5.05
N CYS A 56 -5.08 -17.61 5.64
CA CYS A 56 -5.94 -18.55 4.91
C CYS A 56 -7.44 -18.21 4.99
N LEU A 57 -7.86 -17.32 5.91
CA LEU A 57 -9.27 -16.98 6.12
C LEU A 57 -9.95 -16.46 4.87
N LEU A 58 -9.40 -15.41 4.27
CA LEU A 58 -10.03 -14.75 3.13
C LEU A 58 -9.97 -15.60 1.85
N PRO A 59 -8.88 -16.33 1.55
CA PRO A 59 -8.89 -17.32 0.47
C PRO A 59 -9.94 -18.43 0.67
N ALA A 60 -10.06 -18.99 1.88
CA ALA A 60 -11.09 -19.99 2.18
C ALA A 60 -12.50 -19.45 1.94
N LEU A 61 -12.77 -18.23 2.45
CA LEU A 61 -14.04 -17.54 2.26
C LEU A 61 -14.32 -17.23 0.79
N HIS A 62 -13.31 -16.78 0.04
CA HIS A 62 -13.45 -16.41 -1.38
C HIS A 62 -13.79 -17.61 -2.26
N HIS A 63 -13.24 -18.77 -1.95
CA HIS A 63 -13.46 -19.99 -2.72
C HIS A 63 -14.55 -20.91 -2.15
N GLY A 64 -15.36 -20.41 -1.22
CA GLY A 64 -16.57 -21.10 -0.76
C GLY A 64 -16.32 -22.31 0.14
N GLU A 65 -15.18 -22.36 0.82
CA GLU A 65 -14.91 -23.40 1.82
C GLU A 65 -15.87 -23.26 3.01
N ARG A 66 -16.46 -24.37 3.45
CA ARG A 66 -17.39 -24.37 4.59
C ARG A 66 -16.67 -24.14 5.92
N ARG A 67 -15.43 -24.61 6.01
CA ARG A 67 -14.57 -24.45 7.18
C ARG A 67 -13.13 -24.11 6.83
N LEU A 68 -12.45 -23.48 7.78
CA LEU A 68 -11.01 -23.34 7.85
C LEU A 68 -10.54 -24.09 9.10
N ARG A 69 -10.00 -25.28 8.90
CA ARG A 69 -9.38 -26.09 9.96
C ARG A 69 -7.88 -25.82 10.01
N ILE A 70 -7.34 -25.53 11.18
CA ILE A 70 -5.92 -25.24 11.38
C ILE A 70 -5.36 -26.16 12.47
N ASP A 71 -4.24 -26.82 12.19
CA ASP A 71 -3.48 -27.55 13.20
C ASP A 71 -2.78 -26.56 14.14
N GLY A 72 -3.10 -26.65 15.43
CA GLY A 72 -2.54 -25.80 16.47
C GLY A 72 -3.56 -24.87 17.11
N ALA A 73 -3.14 -24.28 18.24
CA ALA A 73 -3.97 -23.38 19.02
C ALA A 73 -3.90 -21.95 18.50
N ILE A 74 -5.02 -21.25 18.51
CA ILE A 74 -5.09 -19.80 18.26
C ILE A 74 -5.59 -19.05 19.49
N CYS A 75 -5.06 -17.85 19.69
CA CYS A 75 -5.52 -16.91 20.69
C CYS A 75 -7.02 -16.61 20.54
N PRO A 76 -7.82 -16.63 21.63
CA PRO A 76 -9.24 -16.24 21.61
C PRO A 76 -9.48 -14.85 21.01
N GLU A 77 -8.64 -13.87 21.36
CA GLU A 77 -8.75 -12.49 20.85
C GLU A 77 -8.60 -12.45 19.32
N LEU A 78 -7.67 -13.24 18.77
CA LEU A 78 -7.52 -13.37 17.33
C LEU A 78 -8.75 -14.02 16.70
N ARG A 79 -9.26 -15.11 17.28
CA ARG A 79 -10.44 -15.81 16.76
C ARG A 79 -11.66 -14.88 16.67
N ASP A 80 -11.93 -14.11 17.72
CA ASP A 80 -13.01 -13.12 17.74
C ASP A 80 -12.79 -12.00 16.71
N GLY A 81 -11.53 -11.56 16.56
CA GLY A 81 -11.12 -10.62 15.53
C GLY A 81 -11.38 -11.14 14.11
N LEU A 82 -11.03 -12.39 13.82
CA LEU A 82 -11.30 -13.03 12.52
C LEU A 82 -12.80 -13.14 12.23
N HIS A 83 -13.63 -13.41 13.24
CA HIS A 83 -15.09 -13.35 13.08
C HIS A 83 -15.58 -11.94 12.74
N THR A 84 -15.00 -10.91 13.37
CA THR A 84 -15.31 -9.50 13.05
C THR A 84 -14.90 -9.14 11.62
N VAL A 85 -13.71 -9.58 11.18
CA VAL A 85 -13.24 -9.40 9.80
C VAL A 85 -14.22 -10.03 8.81
N MET A 86 -14.65 -11.28 9.03
CA MET A 86 -15.67 -11.92 8.18
C MET A 86 -16.98 -11.13 8.14
N GLY A 87 -17.41 -10.57 9.27
CA GLY A 87 -18.60 -9.70 9.33
C GLY A 87 -18.49 -8.48 8.41
N PHE A 88 -17.37 -7.75 8.45
CA PHE A 88 -17.12 -6.64 7.53
C PHE A 88 -17.04 -7.09 6.08
N MET A 89 -16.39 -8.23 5.81
CA MET A 89 -16.30 -8.80 4.47
C MET A 89 -17.69 -9.14 3.90
N GLY A 90 -18.58 -9.75 4.69
CA GLY A 90 -19.97 -10.02 4.28
C GLY A 90 -20.82 -8.75 4.10
N LEU A 91 -20.50 -7.67 4.83
CA LEU A 91 -21.15 -6.36 4.66
C LEU A 91 -20.77 -5.72 3.32
N TRP A 92 -19.47 -5.72 2.98
CA TRP A 92 -18.92 -5.07 1.79
C TRP A 92 -19.02 -5.93 0.52
N HIS A 93 -19.03 -7.24 0.66
CA HIS A 93 -19.09 -8.22 -0.42
C HIS A 93 -20.17 -9.25 -0.13
N GLU A 94 -21.29 -9.13 -0.84
CA GLU A 94 -22.44 -10.04 -0.68
C GLU A 94 -22.07 -11.52 -0.82
N ALA A 95 -21.10 -11.84 -1.69
CA ALA A 95 -20.59 -13.20 -1.89
C ALA A 95 -20.00 -13.84 -0.60
N TYR A 96 -19.66 -13.04 0.42
CA TYR A 96 -18.99 -13.52 1.64
C TYR A 96 -19.92 -13.65 2.85
N ARG A 97 -21.23 -13.44 2.69
CA ARG A 97 -22.20 -13.51 3.80
C ARG A 97 -22.36 -14.90 4.42
N SER A 98 -22.07 -15.97 3.68
CA SER A 98 -22.13 -17.33 4.20
C SER A 98 -21.06 -17.60 5.28
N GLY A 99 -19.98 -16.80 5.31
CA GLY A 99 -18.87 -16.99 6.22
C GLY A 99 -18.11 -18.30 5.99
N VAL A 100 -17.16 -18.58 6.88
CA VAL A 100 -16.43 -19.83 6.98
C VAL A 100 -16.27 -20.19 8.46
N GLN A 101 -16.50 -21.45 8.83
CA GLN A 101 -16.32 -21.89 10.22
C GLN A 101 -14.83 -22.04 10.55
N ILE A 102 -14.34 -21.35 11.58
CA ILE A 102 -12.95 -21.48 12.05
C ILE A 102 -12.88 -22.65 13.04
N GLU A 103 -12.10 -23.67 12.69
CA GLU A 103 -11.83 -24.87 13.50
C GLU A 103 -10.34 -24.92 13.87
N ALA A 104 -10.01 -24.47 15.08
CA ALA A 104 -8.66 -24.54 15.62
C ALA A 104 -8.76 -24.80 17.13
N ASP A 105 -7.70 -25.35 17.72
CA ASP A 105 -7.60 -25.40 19.17
C ASP A 105 -7.55 -23.97 19.73
N VAL A 106 -7.91 -23.82 21.00
CA VAL A 106 -7.92 -22.51 21.67
C VAL A 106 -6.74 -22.44 22.63
N GLU A 107 -5.98 -21.35 22.59
CA GLU A 107 -4.95 -21.09 23.61
C GLU A 107 -5.61 -20.94 24.99
N GLU A 108 -5.37 -21.90 25.89
CA GLU A 108 -5.93 -21.86 27.25
C GLU A 108 -5.32 -20.77 28.13
N ARG A 109 -4.07 -20.40 27.85
CA ARG A 109 -3.33 -19.40 28.62
C ARG A 109 -2.80 -18.33 27.67
N PRO A 110 -2.80 -17.06 28.10
CA PRO A 110 -2.20 -16.01 27.31
C PRO A 110 -0.72 -16.29 27.10
N SER A 111 -0.30 -16.27 25.84
CA SER A 111 1.12 -16.28 25.51
C SER A 111 1.85 -15.13 26.24
N PRO A 112 2.99 -15.39 26.91
CA PRO A 112 3.71 -14.36 27.63
C PRO A 112 4.11 -13.25 26.65
N ARG A 113 3.91 -12.00 27.07
CA ARG A 113 4.40 -10.86 26.29
C ARG A 113 5.93 -10.81 26.38
N PRO A 114 6.62 -10.33 25.32
CA PRO A 114 8.06 -10.14 25.38
C PRO A 114 8.46 -9.28 26.59
N ALA A 115 9.58 -9.61 27.24
CA ALA A 115 10.12 -8.81 28.34
C ALA A 115 10.49 -7.39 27.91
N VAL A 116 10.84 -7.21 26.63
CA VAL A 116 11.13 -5.93 26.00
C VAL A 116 10.16 -5.73 24.85
N SER A 117 9.27 -4.75 24.98
CA SER A 117 8.35 -4.39 23.90
C SER A 117 9.09 -3.81 22.71
N ARG A 118 8.63 -4.16 21.51
CA ARG A 118 9.32 -3.82 20.27
C ARG A 118 8.31 -3.62 19.15
N SER A 119 8.24 -2.39 18.65
CA SER A 119 7.33 -2.00 17.59
C SER A 119 8.02 -1.98 16.23
N ALA A 120 7.29 -2.44 15.20
CA ALA A 120 7.70 -2.39 13.80
C ALA A 120 6.65 -1.71 12.92
N LEU A 121 7.04 -1.36 11.70
CA LEU A 121 6.10 -0.99 10.64
C LEU A 121 6.36 -1.78 9.36
N PHE A 122 5.34 -1.92 8.50
CA PHE A 122 5.59 -2.30 7.12
C PHE A 122 6.29 -1.17 6.37
N PHE A 123 7.53 -1.43 5.94
CA PHE A 123 8.44 -0.43 5.41
C PHE A 123 8.80 -0.73 3.96
N SER A 124 8.04 -0.15 3.06
CA SER A 124 8.10 -0.44 1.63
C SER A 124 8.94 0.58 0.84
N GLY A 125 9.22 1.74 1.43
CA GLY A 125 9.82 2.88 0.75
C GLY A 125 8.82 3.79 0.05
N GLY A 126 7.52 3.45 0.08
CA GLY A 126 6.46 4.33 -0.39
C GLY A 126 6.28 5.53 0.53
N ILE A 127 5.70 6.61 -0.02
CA ILE A 127 5.37 7.85 0.71
C ILE A 127 4.68 7.56 2.04
N ASP A 128 3.71 6.64 2.05
CA ASP A 128 2.91 6.33 3.23
C ASP A 128 3.76 5.70 4.35
N SER A 129 4.63 4.74 4.03
CA SER A 129 5.53 4.10 5.01
C SER A 129 6.66 5.04 5.49
N LEU A 130 7.22 5.86 4.59
CA LEU A 130 8.24 6.85 4.95
C LEU A 130 7.67 7.94 5.86
N ALA A 131 6.47 8.43 5.56
CA ALA A 131 5.78 9.39 6.40
C ALA A 131 5.43 8.79 7.76
N ALA A 132 4.90 7.56 7.82
CA ALA A 132 4.58 6.89 9.08
C ALA A 132 5.81 6.72 9.98
N LEU A 133 6.97 6.35 9.43
CA LEU A 133 8.23 6.27 10.16
C LEU A 133 8.64 7.65 10.71
N ARG A 134 8.63 8.68 9.87
CA ARG A 134 9.00 10.05 10.26
C ARG A 134 8.05 10.64 11.33
N GLU A 135 6.74 10.39 11.20
CA GLU A 135 5.76 10.78 12.21
C GLU A 135 5.99 10.05 13.54
N ASN A 136 6.30 8.76 13.51
CA ASN A 136 6.59 8.01 14.72
C ASN A 136 7.82 8.57 15.45
N HIS A 137 8.94 8.72 14.76
CA HIS A 137 10.20 9.19 15.35
C HIS A 137 10.15 10.65 15.83
N SER A 138 9.23 11.47 15.32
CA SER A 138 9.02 12.84 15.81
C SER A 138 8.06 12.93 17.00
N ARG A 139 7.22 11.91 17.24
CA ARG A 139 6.18 11.93 18.28
C ARG A 139 6.48 11.02 19.46
N TYR A 140 7.25 9.96 19.25
CA TYR A 140 7.60 8.98 20.28
C TYR A 140 9.07 9.15 20.68
N PRO A 141 9.39 9.28 21.98
CA PRO A 141 10.77 9.22 22.41
C PRO A 141 11.32 7.80 22.23
N GLU A 142 12.61 7.66 22.00
CA GLU A 142 13.27 6.37 21.76
C GLU A 142 13.06 5.33 22.87
N SER A 143 12.88 5.77 24.11
CA SER A 143 12.60 4.90 25.27
C SER A 143 11.17 4.36 25.29
N HIS A 144 10.26 4.91 24.48
CA HIS A 144 8.88 4.46 24.42
C HIS A 144 8.76 3.18 23.59
N SER A 145 7.99 2.19 24.06
CA SER A 145 7.79 0.90 23.38
C SER A 145 7.17 1.00 21.99
N GLY A 146 6.39 2.06 21.77
CA GLY A 146 5.80 2.44 20.47
C GLY A 146 6.79 3.05 19.45
N PHE A 147 8.03 3.34 19.83
CA PHE A 147 9.05 3.80 18.90
C PHE A 147 9.42 2.67 17.93
N PHE A 148 9.38 2.93 16.64
CA PHE A 148 9.69 1.90 15.64
C PHE A 148 11.18 1.54 15.67
N ARG A 149 11.47 0.26 15.87
CA ARG A 149 12.82 -0.32 15.89
C ARG A 149 13.08 -1.26 14.72
N ASP A 150 12.05 -1.71 14.02
CA ASP A 150 12.19 -2.51 12.79
C ASP A 150 11.23 -2.03 11.69
N GLY A 151 11.66 -2.18 10.44
CA GLY A 151 10.85 -2.06 9.24
C GLY A 151 10.74 -3.43 8.55
N ILE A 152 9.53 -3.82 8.16
CA ILE A 152 9.25 -5.10 7.51
C ILE A 152 9.06 -4.88 6.02
N LEU A 153 9.85 -5.55 5.19
CA LEU A 153 9.72 -5.52 3.73
C LEU A 153 9.32 -6.91 3.22
N ILE A 154 8.21 -7.01 2.48
CA ILE A 154 7.70 -8.30 2.01
C ILE A 154 8.06 -8.55 0.55
N TYR A 155 8.61 -9.73 0.27
CA TYR A 155 8.73 -10.33 -1.05
C TYR A 155 7.60 -11.34 -1.29
N GLY A 156 7.05 -11.38 -2.51
CA GLY A 156 6.05 -12.38 -2.92
C GLY A 156 4.58 -12.00 -2.67
N GLN A 157 4.31 -10.75 -2.29
CA GLN A 157 2.94 -10.22 -2.15
C GLN A 157 2.48 -9.38 -3.35
N ASN A 158 3.39 -8.98 -4.24
CA ASN A 158 3.07 -8.10 -5.37
C ASN A 158 3.39 -8.83 -6.68
N PRO A 159 2.42 -9.03 -7.58
CA PRO A 159 2.62 -9.81 -8.81
C PRO A 159 3.76 -9.29 -9.68
N GLU A 160 4.04 -7.99 -9.61
CA GLU A 160 5.13 -7.38 -10.34
C GLU A 160 6.52 -7.79 -9.84
N SER A 161 6.64 -8.26 -8.59
CA SER A 161 7.92 -8.67 -7.98
C SER A 161 8.16 -10.18 -7.88
N ASP A 162 7.12 -11.00 -8.07
CA ASP A 162 7.14 -12.44 -7.74
C ASP A 162 8.21 -13.23 -8.55
N HIS A 163 8.64 -12.70 -9.69
CA HIS A 163 9.67 -13.32 -10.56
C HIS A 163 10.94 -12.47 -10.72
N ARG A 164 11.15 -11.47 -9.86
CA ARG A 164 12.26 -10.50 -9.94
C ARG A 164 13.00 -10.33 -8.61
N PRO A 165 13.63 -11.38 -8.06
CA PRO A 165 14.31 -11.34 -6.77
C PRO A 165 15.44 -10.29 -6.72
N GLU A 166 16.13 -10.05 -7.83
CA GLU A 166 17.17 -9.02 -7.93
C GLU A 166 16.64 -7.60 -7.72
N THR A 167 15.36 -7.37 -8.06
CA THR A 167 14.69 -6.09 -7.84
C THR A 167 14.42 -5.87 -6.35
N PHE A 168 14.13 -6.94 -5.61
CA PHE A 168 13.97 -6.91 -4.16
C PHE A 168 15.29 -6.63 -3.43
N GLU A 169 16.38 -7.27 -3.84
CA GLU A 169 17.71 -7.03 -3.26
C GLU A 169 18.16 -5.56 -3.45
N LYS A 170 17.95 -5.00 -4.64
CA LYS A 170 18.20 -3.56 -4.89
C LYS A 170 17.31 -2.66 -4.02
N ALA A 171 16.07 -3.07 -3.76
CA ALA A 171 15.18 -2.32 -2.88
C ALA A 171 15.67 -2.36 -1.44
N MET A 172 16.09 -3.52 -0.92
CA MET A 172 16.71 -3.63 0.40
C MET A 172 17.95 -2.75 0.52
N ALA A 173 18.85 -2.77 -0.48
CA ALA A 173 20.05 -1.96 -0.47
C ALA A 173 19.75 -0.45 -0.37
N ALA A 174 18.80 0.05 -1.16
CA ALA A 174 18.42 1.47 -1.10
C ALA A 174 17.70 1.84 0.21
N LEU A 175 16.80 0.98 0.68
CA LEU A 175 16.11 1.21 1.95
C LEU A 175 17.06 1.16 3.14
N SER A 176 18.20 0.46 3.02
CA SER A 176 19.23 0.41 4.07
C SER A 176 19.80 1.79 4.40
N GLU A 177 19.88 2.72 3.43
CA GLU A 177 20.29 4.10 3.70
C GLU A 177 19.32 4.79 4.67
N VAL A 178 18.02 4.63 4.40
CA VAL A 178 16.95 5.22 5.21
C VAL A 178 16.91 4.57 6.59
N THR A 179 16.98 3.24 6.67
CA THR A 179 16.91 2.53 7.95
C THR A 179 18.13 2.79 8.82
N ARG A 180 19.33 2.95 8.23
CA ARG A 180 20.55 3.31 8.96
C ARG A 180 20.45 4.71 9.58
N GLU A 181 19.94 5.69 8.82
CA GLU A 181 19.74 7.05 9.35
C GLU A 181 18.66 7.10 10.43
N SER A 182 17.59 6.31 10.26
CA SER A 182 16.52 6.20 11.26
C SER A 182 16.87 5.32 12.47
N GLY A 183 17.99 4.60 12.46
CA GLY A 183 18.33 3.68 13.55
C GLY A 183 17.34 2.51 13.70
N ILE A 184 16.77 2.01 12.60
CA ILE A 184 15.89 0.82 12.59
C ILE A 184 16.53 -0.34 11.82
N SER A 185 16.14 -1.57 12.13
CA SER A 185 16.52 -2.76 11.37
C SER A 185 15.57 -2.99 10.20
N LEU A 186 16.07 -3.40 9.03
CA LEU A 186 15.24 -3.83 7.90
C LEU A 186 15.13 -5.36 7.90
N LEU A 187 13.92 -5.86 8.15
CA LEU A 187 13.59 -7.29 8.23
C LEU A 187 12.84 -7.70 6.95
N PRO A 188 13.46 -8.45 6.02
CA PRO A 188 12.77 -8.99 4.87
C PRO A 188 11.98 -10.25 5.24
N VAL A 189 10.77 -10.36 4.70
CA VAL A 189 9.95 -11.57 4.79
C VAL A 189 9.61 -12.03 3.38
N TYR A 190 9.96 -13.26 3.06
CA TYR A 190 9.65 -13.91 1.79
C TYR A 190 8.47 -14.84 2.00
N THR A 191 7.44 -14.75 1.16
CA THR A 191 6.29 -15.63 1.27
C THR A 191 5.67 -15.88 -0.09
N ASN A 192 5.00 -17.02 -0.24
CA ASN A 192 4.16 -17.31 -1.38
C ASN A 192 2.65 -17.30 -1.03
N LEU A 193 2.27 -16.72 0.12
CA LEU A 193 0.87 -16.73 0.59
C LEU A 193 -0.13 -16.21 -0.47
N ARG A 194 0.30 -15.27 -1.32
CA ARG A 194 -0.52 -14.73 -2.41
C ARG A 194 -0.92 -15.79 -3.45
N GLU A 195 -0.11 -16.84 -3.65
CA GLU A 195 -0.37 -17.93 -4.61
C GLU A 195 -1.60 -18.79 -4.24
N LEU A 196 -2.17 -18.59 -3.04
CA LEU A 196 -3.50 -19.12 -2.73
C LEU A 196 -4.56 -18.60 -3.72
N ASP A 197 -4.42 -17.35 -4.19
CA ASP A 197 -5.11 -16.84 -5.38
C ASP A 197 -4.42 -15.64 -6.04
N ASP A 198 -4.00 -15.81 -7.29
CA ASP A 198 -3.22 -14.82 -8.04
C ASP A 198 -4.05 -13.65 -8.60
N ALA A 199 -5.39 -13.66 -8.47
CA ALA A 199 -6.21 -12.63 -9.05
C ALA A 199 -5.93 -11.27 -8.40
N THR A 200 -5.39 -10.34 -9.20
CA THR A 200 -5.06 -8.97 -8.75
C THR A 200 -6.23 -8.27 -8.08
N ARG A 201 -7.46 -8.51 -8.56
CA ARG A 201 -8.67 -7.93 -7.97
C ARG A 201 -8.93 -8.48 -6.57
N PHE A 202 -8.84 -9.79 -6.38
CA PHE A 202 -9.00 -10.39 -5.06
C PHE A 202 -7.93 -9.90 -4.08
N PHE A 203 -6.68 -9.82 -4.54
CA PHE A 203 -5.59 -9.24 -3.75
C PHE A 203 -5.89 -7.81 -3.28
N VAL A 204 -6.21 -6.90 -4.20
CA VAL A 204 -6.42 -5.48 -3.91
C VAL A 204 -7.69 -5.26 -3.08
N ASP A 205 -8.80 -5.91 -3.44
CA ASP A 205 -10.11 -5.63 -2.86
C ASP A 205 -10.32 -6.37 -1.52
N VAL A 206 -9.61 -7.47 -1.26
CA VAL A 206 -9.94 -8.38 -0.14
C VAL A 206 -8.70 -8.87 0.61
N PHE A 207 -7.71 -9.43 -0.08
CA PHE A 207 -6.71 -10.28 0.58
C PHE A 207 -5.50 -9.53 1.18
N HIS A 208 -5.14 -8.37 0.64
CA HIS A 208 -3.88 -7.68 0.98
C HIS A 208 -3.67 -7.45 2.49
N GLY A 209 -4.69 -7.00 3.23
CA GLY A 209 -4.57 -6.78 4.67
C GLY A 209 -4.36 -8.06 5.48
N ALA A 210 -4.93 -9.18 5.04
CA ALA A 210 -4.69 -10.48 5.67
C ALA A 210 -3.25 -10.98 5.42
N ILE A 211 -2.65 -10.69 4.27
CA ILE A 211 -1.22 -10.99 4.05
C ILE A 211 -0.35 -10.19 5.04
N LEU A 212 -0.62 -8.90 5.21
CA LEU A 212 0.07 -8.07 6.21
C LEU A 212 -0.15 -8.58 7.63
N GLY A 213 -1.38 -9.01 7.96
CA GLY A 213 -1.69 -9.59 9.26
C GLY A 213 -0.95 -10.90 9.52
N ALA A 214 -0.92 -11.81 8.53
CA ALA A 214 -0.20 -13.07 8.61
C ALA A 214 1.31 -12.86 8.82
N VAL A 215 1.93 -11.97 8.02
CA VAL A 215 3.35 -11.62 8.19
C VAL A 215 3.61 -11.02 9.57
N SER A 216 2.70 -10.22 10.10
CA SER A 216 2.85 -9.66 11.45
C SER A 216 2.94 -10.76 12.52
N HIS A 217 2.11 -11.80 12.43
CA HIS A 217 2.18 -12.98 13.32
C HIS A 217 3.46 -13.78 13.13
N ILE A 218 3.92 -13.96 11.89
CA ILE A 218 5.18 -14.65 11.62
C ILE A 218 6.36 -13.98 12.31
N VAL A 219 6.41 -12.65 12.37
CA VAL A 219 7.54 -11.94 12.98
C VAL A 219 7.39 -11.71 14.49
N SER A 220 6.33 -12.28 15.09
CA SER A 220 5.97 -12.04 16.49
C SER A 220 6.92 -12.69 17.51
N GLY A 221 7.89 -13.49 17.07
CA GLY A 221 9.04 -13.89 17.90
C GLY A 221 9.89 -12.70 18.31
N ARG A 222 9.93 -11.64 17.48
CA ARG A 222 10.75 -10.43 17.67
C ARG A 222 9.96 -9.20 18.10
N VAL A 223 8.73 -9.05 17.64
CA VAL A 223 7.93 -7.82 17.83
C VAL A 223 6.60 -8.11 18.51
N ASP A 224 6.09 -7.14 19.27
CA ASP A 224 4.76 -7.21 19.90
C ASP A 224 3.77 -6.17 19.34
N SER A 225 4.23 -5.30 18.45
CA SER A 225 3.35 -4.42 17.69
C SER A 225 3.85 -4.18 16.27
N VAL A 226 2.93 -4.27 15.30
CA VAL A 226 3.21 -3.98 13.89
C VAL A 226 2.23 -2.95 13.37
N SER A 227 2.73 -1.94 12.67
CA SER A 227 1.90 -0.87 12.09
C SER A 227 1.82 -0.98 10.57
N ILE A 228 0.59 -0.91 10.06
CA ILE A 228 0.24 -0.78 8.65
C ILE A 228 -0.03 0.69 8.35
N SER A 229 0.72 1.27 7.41
CA SER A 229 0.54 2.67 7.00
C SER A 229 -0.71 2.83 6.14
N ALA A 230 -1.56 3.78 6.50
CA ALA A 230 -2.77 4.11 5.77
C ALA A 230 -2.44 4.65 4.38
N SER A 231 -3.06 4.08 3.35
CA SER A 231 -3.01 4.63 1.98
C SER A 231 -3.94 5.83 1.80
N ASP A 232 -4.97 5.94 2.64
CA ASP A 232 -5.98 7.00 2.64
C ASP A 232 -5.98 7.75 3.98
N SER A 233 -6.75 8.83 4.06
CA SER A 233 -6.95 9.68 5.23
C SER A 233 -8.41 9.62 5.71
N ILE A 234 -8.67 10.06 6.94
CA ILE A 234 -10.03 10.08 7.51
C ILE A 234 -11.04 10.78 6.58
N PRO A 235 -10.75 11.96 5.98
CA PRO A 235 -11.65 12.56 5.01
C PRO A 235 -11.96 11.69 3.79
N GLY A 236 -11.00 10.90 3.30
CA GLY A 236 -11.20 10.00 2.15
C GLY A 236 -12.14 8.83 2.47
N LEU A 237 -12.13 8.35 3.71
CA LEU A 237 -13.02 7.27 4.15
C LEU A 237 -14.51 7.65 4.18
N ALA A 238 -14.84 8.94 4.27
CA ALA A 238 -16.23 9.42 4.26
C ALA A 238 -16.96 9.12 2.93
N LEU A 239 -16.23 8.69 1.90
CA LEU A 239 -16.74 8.38 0.57
C LEU A 239 -17.03 6.89 0.34
N VAL A 240 -16.73 6.02 1.33
CA VAL A 240 -17.01 4.58 1.27
C VAL A 240 -18.52 4.34 1.35
N LYS A 241 -19.13 3.93 0.24
CA LYS A 241 -20.56 3.53 0.15
C LYS A 241 -20.67 2.14 -0.47
N ARG A 242 -21.58 1.31 0.05
CA ARG A 242 -21.78 -0.10 -0.38
C ARG A 242 -21.83 -0.30 -1.90
N ASP A 243 -22.41 0.65 -2.63
CA ASP A 243 -22.72 0.48 -4.06
C ASP A 243 -21.77 1.21 -5.02
N THR A 244 -20.93 2.14 -4.52
CA THR A 244 -20.08 2.99 -5.38
C THR A 244 -18.61 3.00 -4.98
N PHE A 245 -18.26 2.61 -3.76
CA PHE A 245 -16.88 2.54 -3.29
C PHE A 245 -16.72 1.44 -2.23
N LYS A 246 -16.18 0.29 -2.65
CA LYS A 246 -15.82 -0.80 -1.72
C LYS A 246 -14.45 -0.51 -1.12
N PRO A 247 -14.26 -0.72 0.19
CA PRO A 247 -12.95 -0.57 0.81
C PRO A 247 -11.97 -1.62 0.25
N PHE A 248 -10.68 -1.28 0.30
CA PHE A 248 -9.61 -2.20 -0.06
C PHE A 248 -9.44 -3.30 0.98
N GLY A 249 -8.76 -4.38 0.60
CA GLY A 249 -8.49 -5.53 1.47
C GLY A 249 -7.60 -5.23 2.68
N SER A 250 -6.95 -4.06 2.70
CA SER A 250 -6.40 -3.44 3.91
C SER A 250 -7.21 -2.19 4.21
N HIS A 251 -7.77 -2.15 5.41
CA HIS A 251 -8.67 -1.07 5.83
C HIS A 251 -8.63 -0.89 7.35
N PRO A 252 -8.72 0.35 7.88
CA PRO A 252 -8.64 0.61 9.32
C PRO A 252 -9.70 -0.07 10.17
N LEU A 253 -10.81 -0.52 9.57
CA LEU A 253 -11.87 -1.28 10.25
C LEU A 253 -11.61 -2.78 10.34
N ILE A 254 -10.62 -3.34 9.63
CA ILE A 254 -10.30 -4.77 9.65
C ILE A 254 -8.86 -5.04 10.08
N ASP A 255 -7.92 -4.18 9.70
CA ASP A 255 -6.50 -4.41 9.96
C ASP A 255 -6.18 -4.61 11.46
N PRO A 256 -6.75 -3.82 12.39
CA PRO A 256 -6.52 -4.05 13.82
C PRO A 256 -7.10 -5.35 14.36
N TYR A 257 -8.14 -5.90 13.73
CA TYR A 257 -8.80 -7.14 14.16
C TYR A 257 -8.02 -8.40 13.79
N TYR A 258 -6.91 -8.28 13.07
CA TYR A 258 -5.94 -9.36 12.95
C TYR A 258 -5.01 -9.49 14.18
N SER A 259 -5.17 -8.65 15.21
CA SER A 259 -4.37 -8.72 16.44
C SER A 259 -4.64 -10.00 17.24
N SER A 260 -3.69 -10.34 18.11
CA SER A 260 -3.85 -11.33 19.18
C SER A 260 -3.42 -10.72 20.52
N TRP A 261 -3.59 -11.47 21.60
CA TRP A 261 -3.12 -11.06 22.93
C TRP A 261 -1.63 -10.67 22.96
N ARG A 262 -0.80 -11.42 22.24
CA ARG A 262 0.66 -11.24 22.18
C ARG A 262 1.08 -10.17 21.18
N LEU A 263 0.35 -10.01 20.08
CA LEU A 263 0.72 -9.15 18.97
C LEU A 263 -0.38 -8.14 18.64
N ARG A 264 -0.05 -6.85 18.71
CA ARG A 264 -0.95 -5.76 18.34
C ARG A 264 -0.68 -5.23 16.93
N ILE A 265 -1.65 -5.37 16.05
CA ILE A 265 -1.63 -4.79 14.70
C ILE A 265 -2.36 -3.43 14.74
N ARG A 266 -1.76 -2.41 14.13
CA ARG A 266 -2.26 -1.04 14.13
C ARG A 266 -2.37 -0.52 12.71
N HIS A 267 -3.38 0.31 12.45
CA HIS A 267 -3.48 1.08 11.22
C HIS A 267 -3.14 2.55 11.54
N VAL A 268 -2.11 3.12 10.91
CA VAL A 268 -1.51 4.41 11.31
C VAL A 268 -1.41 5.41 10.15
N GLY A 269 -1.29 6.69 10.46
CA GLY A 269 -1.08 7.74 9.44
C GLY A 269 -2.36 8.18 8.72
N MET A 270 -3.53 7.98 9.33
CA MET A 270 -4.83 8.36 8.75
C MET A 270 -5.20 9.84 8.94
N THR A 271 -4.49 10.55 9.82
CA THR A 271 -4.74 11.98 10.11
C THR A 271 -4.19 12.90 9.02
N SER A 272 -3.35 12.37 8.14
CA SER A 272 -2.59 13.14 7.15
C SER A 272 -2.99 12.69 5.73
N GLY A 273 -3.31 13.65 4.86
CA GLY A 273 -3.56 13.41 3.44
C GLY A 273 -2.30 13.03 2.67
N ARG A 274 -2.43 12.62 1.40
CA ARG A 274 -1.28 12.17 0.60
C ARG A 274 -0.28 13.29 0.32
N LEU A 275 -0.77 14.50 0.03
CA LEU A 275 0.07 15.69 -0.13
C LEU A 275 0.83 16.05 1.16
N GLU A 276 0.21 15.89 2.33
CA GLU A 276 0.84 16.16 3.62
C GLU A 276 1.93 15.15 3.95
N LYS A 277 1.67 13.86 3.73
CA LYS A 277 2.70 12.80 3.83
C LYS A 277 3.87 13.08 2.89
N THR A 278 3.58 13.52 1.67
CA THR A 278 4.62 13.91 0.69
C THR A 278 5.45 15.09 1.18
N ARG A 279 4.82 16.12 1.77
CA ARG A 279 5.50 17.27 2.36
C ARG A 279 6.42 16.85 3.50
N LEU A 280 5.98 15.91 4.34
CA LEU A 280 6.80 15.39 5.44
C LEU A 280 8.04 14.65 4.92
N VAL A 281 7.88 13.79 3.91
CA VAL A 281 8.99 13.08 3.27
C VAL A 281 9.95 14.05 2.55
N ALA A 282 9.44 15.11 1.93
CA ALA A 282 10.24 16.12 1.24
C ALA A 282 11.21 16.88 2.17
N GLN A 283 10.96 16.89 3.48
CA GLN A 283 11.83 17.48 4.50
C GLN A 283 12.93 16.52 4.99
N TRP A 284 12.98 15.30 4.45
CA TRP A 284 13.89 14.25 4.87
C TRP A 284 14.74 13.80 3.67
N PRO A 285 15.93 14.40 3.43
CA PRO A 285 16.70 14.20 2.20
C PRO A 285 17.05 12.74 1.89
N VAL A 286 17.38 11.92 2.89
CA VAL A 286 17.70 10.50 2.68
C VAL A 286 16.46 9.71 2.23
N ALA A 287 15.31 9.91 2.89
CA ALA A 287 14.06 9.29 2.46
C ALA A 287 13.59 9.80 1.10
N LEU A 288 13.66 11.11 0.88
CA LEU A 288 13.27 11.76 -0.38
C LEU A 288 14.04 11.19 -1.58
N ASN A 289 15.30 10.80 -1.39
CA ASN A 289 16.14 10.19 -2.41
C ASN A 289 15.98 8.68 -2.57
N ASN A 290 15.26 8.02 -1.66
CA ASN A 290 15.02 6.58 -1.65
C ASN A 290 13.53 6.23 -1.77
N ILE A 291 12.71 7.14 -2.32
CA ILE A 291 11.28 6.91 -2.55
C ILE A 291 11.10 5.74 -3.53
N ARG A 292 10.23 4.80 -3.18
CA ARG A 292 9.81 3.67 -4.02
C ARG A 292 8.29 3.63 -4.10
N VAL A 293 7.73 4.01 -5.24
CA VAL A 293 6.27 4.09 -5.44
C VAL A 293 5.80 3.39 -6.70
N CYS A 294 6.70 3.06 -7.62
CA CYS A 294 6.33 2.47 -8.89
C CYS A 294 5.68 1.10 -8.73
N GLN A 295 4.45 0.97 -9.23
CA GLN A 295 3.75 -0.30 -9.22
C GLN A 295 4.32 -1.28 -10.28
N PRO A 296 4.45 -0.93 -11.58
CA PRO A 296 4.93 -1.88 -12.60
C PRO A 296 6.34 -2.41 -12.36
N ASN A 297 7.17 -1.64 -11.64
CA ASN A 297 8.54 -2.02 -11.34
C ASN A 297 8.73 -2.39 -9.87
N TRP A 298 7.68 -2.55 -9.06
CA TRP A 298 7.82 -2.77 -7.62
C TRP A 298 8.72 -3.98 -7.28
N PRO A 299 9.56 -3.91 -6.22
CA PRO A 299 9.95 -2.73 -5.42
C PRO A 299 11.12 -1.94 -6.04
N GLY A 300 11.38 -2.07 -7.33
CA GLY A 300 12.46 -1.46 -8.09
C GLY A 300 12.34 0.05 -8.32
N GLU A 301 13.03 0.54 -9.35
CA GLU A 301 13.17 1.96 -9.63
C GLU A 301 11.88 2.60 -10.15
N ASN A 302 11.70 3.89 -9.85
CA ASN A 302 10.53 4.61 -10.31
C ASN A 302 10.62 4.90 -11.81
N CYS A 303 9.64 4.42 -12.59
CA CYS A 303 9.65 4.62 -14.04
C CYS A 303 9.33 6.06 -14.47
N GLY A 304 8.75 6.87 -13.58
CA GLY A 304 8.36 8.25 -13.89
C GLY A 304 7.18 8.41 -14.86
N GLN A 305 6.54 7.30 -15.26
CA GLN A 305 5.51 7.28 -16.31
C GLN A 305 4.21 6.59 -15.91
N CYS A 306 4.21 5.69 -14.92
CA CYS A 306 2.97 5.05 -14.45
C CYS A 306 2.14 6.04 -13.61
N GLU A 307 0.83 5.80 -13.49
CA GLU A 307 -0.10 6.65 -12.72
C GLU A 307 0.43 6.98 -11.32
N LYS A 308 0.90 5.97 -10.58
CA LYS A 308 1.41 6.14 -9.21
C LYS A 308 2.70 6.98 -9.15
N CYS A 309 3.59 6.82 -10.14
CA CYS A 309 4.76 7.70 -10.27
C CYS A 309 4.32 9.13 -10.57
N LEU A 310 3.52 9.34 -11.61
CA LEU A 310 3.08 10.67 -12.04
C LEU A 310 2.32 11.41 -10.93
N ARG A 311 1.43 10.74 -10.20
CA ARG A 311 0.73 11.32 -9.04
C ARG A 311 1.71 11.75 -7.94
N THR A 312 2.71 10.91 -7.64
CA THR A 312 3.73 11.25 -6.63
C THR A 312 4.60 12.42 -7.09
N MET A 313 4.98 12.46 -8.37
CA MET A 313 5.77 13.55 -8.93
C MET A 313 4.99 14.87 -8.98
N LEU A 314 3.68 14.83 -9.26
CA LEU A 314 2.80 16.00 -9.13
C LEU A 314 2.76 16.51 -7.69
N ALA A 315 2.63 15.62 -6.70
CA ALA A 315 2.67 15.99 -5.29
C ALA A 315 4.03 16.61 -4.90
N LEU A 316 5.15 16.01 -5.34
CA LEU A 316 6.49 16.56 -5.13
C LEU A 316 6.68 17.92 -5.82
N THR A 317 6.11 18.10 -7.01
CA THR A 317 6.10 19.40 -7.71
C THR A 317 5.30 20.43 -6.93
N ALA A 318 4.14 20.04 -6.39
CA ALA A 318 3.29 20.92 -5.60
C ALA A 318 3.95 21.39 -4.29
N VAL A 319 4.82 20.57 -3.69
CA VAL A 319 5.60 20.95 -2.50
C VAL A 319 7.00 21.49 -2.80
N GLY A 320 7.36 21.68 -4.08
CA GLY A 320 8.66 22.24 -4.48
C GLY A 320 9.86 21.36 -4.13
N ALA A 321 9.72 20.05 -4.33
CA ALA A 321 10.73 19.06 -3.97
C ALA A 321 11.07 18.06 -5.08
N LEU A 322 10.40 18.11 -6.24
CA LEU A 322 10.69 17.17 -7.33
C LEU A 322 12.12 17.35 -7.88
N ASP A 323 12.60 18.59 -7.94
CA ASP A 323 13.96 18.95 -8.37
C ASP A 323 15.06 18.59 -7.36
N LYS A 324 14.66 18.17 -6.15
CA LYS A 324 15.56 17.86 -5.03
C LYS A 324 15.75 16.36 -4.79
N THR A 325 15.12 15.51 -5.61
CA THR A 325 15.19 14.06 -5.47
C THR A 325 15.83 13.41 -6.68
N ARG A 326 16.66 12.39 -6.43
CA ARG A 326 17.15 11.45 -7.45
C ARG A 326 16.23 10.25 -7.68
N SER A 327 15.11 10.14 -6.96
CA SER A 327 14.24 8.96 -7.02
C SER A 327 13.44 8.82 -8.31
N PHE A 328 13.44 9.83 -9.18
CA PHE A 328 12.70 9.82 -10.44
C PHE A 328 13.60 10.19 -11.62
N PRO A 329 13.31 9.68 -12.84
CA PRO A 329 14.15 9.91 -14.02
C PRO A 329 14.05 11.33 -14.58
N LYS A 330 13.09 12.13 -14.11
CA LYS A 330 12.92 13.54 -14.47
C LYS A 330 12.67 14.35 -13.21
N ASN A 331 13.14 15.58 -13.24
CA ASN A 331 13.10 16.54 -12.13
C ASN A 331 12.07 17.67 -12.35
N ASP A 332 11.33 17.64 -13.46
CA ASP A 332 10.21 18.53 -13.75
C ASP A 332 9.06 17.77 -14.42
N MET A 333 7.84 18.30 -14.27
CA MET A 333 6.61 17.78 -14.83
C MET A 333 6.09 18.70 -15.94
N THR A 334 5.54 18.13 -17.01
CA THR A 334 4.94 18.88 -18.12
C THR A 334 3.43 18.66 -18.21
N VAL A 335 2.73 19.51 -18.96
CA VAL A 335 1.30 19.32 -19.27
C VAL A 335 1.04 17.97 -19.97
N ALA A 336 1.95 17.53 -20.85
CA ALA A 336 1.84 16.27 -21.58
C ALA A 336 1.85 15.05 -20.64
N ASP A 337 2.61 15.12 -19.55
CA ASP A 337 2.64 14.06 -18.54
C ASP A 337 1.28 13.83 -17.89
N ILE A 338 0.50 14.90 -17.68
CA ILE A 338 -0.84 14.84 -17.10
C ILE A 338 -1.86 14.29 -18.11
N GLU A 339 -1.72 14.64 -19.40
CA GLU A 339 -2.60 14.12 -20.46
C GLU A 339 -2.51 12.59 -20.59
N ASN A 340 -1.38 12.00 -20.18
CA ASN A 340 -1.14 10.55 -20.19
C ASN A 340 -1.67 9.80 -18.95
N ILE A 341 -2.14 10.52 -17.92
CA ILE A 341 -2.65 9.90 -16.70
C ILE A 341 -4.00 9.23 -16.99
N ARG A 342 -4.06 7.92 -16.72
CA ARG A 342 -5.32 7.19 -16.64
C ARG A 342 -5.91 7.33 -15.24
N PHE A 343 -6.83 8.27 -15.07
CA PHE A 343 -7.50 8.52 -13.79
C PHE A 343 -8.43 7.35 -13.44
N LYS A 344 -8.20 6.77 -12.27
CA LYS A 344 -9.14 5.82 -11.65
C LYS A 344 -10.15 6.61 -10.83
N PRO A 345 -11.47 6.37 -10.95
CA PRO A 345 -12.49 7.13 -10.21
C PRO A 345 -12.25 7.20 -8.69
N GLY A 346 -11.75 6.11 -8.09
CA GLY A 346 -11.43 6.05 -6.66
C GLY A 346 -10.21 6.87 -6.22
N LEU A 347 -9.50 7.55 -7.13
CA LEU A 347 -8.34 8.41 -6.83
C LEU A 347 -8.65 9.90 -7.07
N ALA A 348 -9.92 10.25 -7.29
CA ALA A 348 -10.30 11.60 -7.71
C ALA A 348 -9.89 12.68 -6.69
N ASP A 349 -10.04 12.39 -5.40
CA ASP A 349 -9.73 13.34 -4.35
C ASP A 349 -8.23 13.54 -4.15
N ASP A 350 -7.43 12.47 -4.34
CA ASP A 350 -5.96 12.58 -4.36
C ASP A 350 -5.47 13.55 -5.44
N TYR A 351 -6.17 13.64 -6.57
CA TYR A 351 -5.83 14.61 -7.61
C TYR A 351 -6.44 15.98 -7.35
N ARG A 352 -7.60 16.04 -6.68
CA ARG A 352 -8.27 17.30 -6.35
C ARG A 352 -7.43 18.13 -5.39
N GLU A 353 -6.83 17.51 -4.37
CA GLU A 353 -5.94 18.21 -3.43
C GLU A 353 -4.71 18.83 -4.10
N LEU A 354 -4.25 18.25 -5.22
CA LEU A 354 -3.07 18.74 -5.94
C LEU A 354 -3.35 19.98 -6.79
N ILE A 355 -4.59 20.21 -7.22
CA ILE A 355 -4.93 21.31 -8.13
C ILE A 355 -4.58 22.66 -7.48
N ASP A 356 -5.04 22.89 -6.26
CA ASP A 356 -4.79 24.15 -5.56
C ASP A 356 -3.33 24.23 -5.11
N ALA A 357 -2.75 23.13 -4.65
CA ALA A 357 -1.34 23.09 -4.25
C ALA A 357 -0.38 23.45 -5.40
N LEU A 358 -0.63 22.93 -6.61
CA LEU A 358 0.13 23.26 -7.82
C LEU A 358 -0.06 24.73 -8.23
N ALA A 359 -1.26 25.29 -8.08
CA ALA A 359 -1.51 26.69 -8.40
C ALA A 359 -0.74 27.63 -7.45
N HIS A 360 -0.69 27.30 -6.15
CA HIS A 360 0.05 28.03 -5.14
C HIS A 360 1.57 27.91 -5.30
N SER A 361 2.07 26.77 -5.79
CA SER A 361 3.49 26.58 -6.09
C SER A 361 3.96 27.23 -7.39
N GLY A 362 3.09 27.97 -8.09
CA GLY A 362 3.39 28.65 -9.35
C GLY A 362 3.18 27.79 -10.61
N ARG A 363 2.85 26.51 -10.48
CA ARG A 363 2.57 25.58 -11.60
C ARG A 363 1.12 25.62 -12.04
N ARG A 364 0.66 26.83 -12.40
CA ARG A 364 -0.71 27.07 -12.90
C ARG A 364 -1.02 26.31 -14.19
N ASP A 365 0.00 26.04 -15.01
CA ASP A 365 -0.07 25.20 -16.20
C ASP A 365 -0.50 23.77 -15.86
N LEU A 366 0.14 23.15 -14.87
CA LEU A 366 -0.18 21.80 -14.41
C LEU A 366 -1.52 21.75 -13.69
N ALA A 367 -1.82 22.74 -12.83
CA ALA A 367 -3.10 22.84 -12.14
C ALA A 367 -4.28 22.92 -13.13
N ALA A 368 -4.13 23.72 -14.21
CA ALA A 368 -5.15 23.84 -15.25
C ALA A 368 -5.32 22.53 -16.04
N SER A 369 -4.21 21.90 -16.45
CA SER A 369 -4.24 20.61 -17.14
C SER A 369 -4.90 19.52 -16.30
N LEU A 370 -4.52 19.42 -15.01
CA LEU A 370 -5.05 18.42 -14.09
C LEU A 370 -6.55 18.60 -13.87
N ARG A 371 -7.02 19.85 -13.69
CA ARG A 371 -8.46 20.16 -13.56
C ARG A 371 -9.25 19.70 -14.79
N ILE A 372 -8.73 19.92 -15.99
CA ILE A 372 -9.37 19.52 -17.25
C ILE A 372 -9.40 17.99 -17.38
N SER A 373 -8.25 17.34 -17.19
CA SER A 373 -8.14 15.88 -17.33
C SER A 373 -8.98 15.13 -16.30
N LEU A 374 -9.00 15.59 -15.04
CA LEU A 374 -9.85 15.03 -14.00
C LEU A 374 -11.34 15.27 -14.30
N GLY A 375 -11.71 16.46 -14.77
CA GLY A 375 -13.08 16.78 -15.17
C GLY A 375 -13.61 15.86 -16.28
N ARG A 376 -12.78 15.60 -17.30
CA ARG A 376 -13.08 14.63 -18.37
C ARG A 376 -13.25 13.21 -17.84
N ALA A 377 -12.36 12.77 -16.94
CA ALA A 377 -12.40 11.43 -16.38
C ALA A 377 -13.64 11.17 -15.50
N LEU A 378 -14.11 12.21 -14.78
CA LEU A 378 -15.27 12.12 -13.89
C LEU A 378 -16.62 12.34 -14.60
N GLY A 379 -16.64 12.46 -15.93
CA GLY A 379 -17.87 12.64 -16.68
C GLY A 379 -18.60 13.96 -16.39
N ARG A 380 -17.92 14.98 -15.82
CA ARG A 380 -18.51 16.33 -15.76
C ARG A 380 -18.69 16.83 -17.18
N ALA A 381 -19.86 17.40 -17.49
CA ALA A 381 -20.17 17.93 -18.81
C ALA A 381 -19.04 18.82 -19.32
N MET A 382 -18.55 18.53 -20.54
CA MET A 382 -17.54 19.35 -21.19
C MET A 382 -18.02 20.80 -21.23
N THR A 383 -17.21 21.74 -20.74
CA THR A 383 -17.55 23.15 -20.93
C THR A 383 -17.50 23.46 -22.44
N PRO A 384 -18.22 24.48 -22.94
CA PRO A 384 -18.14 24.89 -24.34
C PRO A 384 -16.69 25.14 -24.78
N MET A 385 -15.84 25.66 -23.89
CA MET A 385 -14.41 25.85 -24.14
C MET A 385 -13.63 24.53 -24.28
N ASP A 386 -13.99 23.49 -23.54
CA ASP A 386 -13.37 22.17 -23.67
C ASP A 386 -13.75 21.50 -25.00
N LEU A 387 -14.98 21.72 -25.47
CA LEU A 387 -15.42 21.26 -26.78
C LEU A 387 -14.67 21.98 -27.90
N VAL A 388 -14.55 23.31 -27.82
CA VAL A 388 -13.78 24.11 -28.79
C VAL A 388 -12.32 23.66 -28.81
N ARG A 389 -11.68 23.43 -27.65
CA ARG A 389 -10.29 22.93 -27.59
C ARG A 389 -10.13 21.52 -28.14
N LYS A 390 -11.08 20.62 -27.85
CA LYS A 390 -11.05 19.25 -28.37
C LYS A 390 -11.19 19.27 -29.89
N THR A 391 -12.18 19.96 -30.42
CA THR A 391 -12.40 20.11 -31.87
C THR A 391 -11.22 20.81 -32.55
N ASP A 392 -10.63 21.81 -31.93
CA ASP A 392 -9.42 22.44 -32.47
C ASP A 392 -8.26 21.45 -32.57
N LYS A 393 -8.02 20.64 -31.53
CA LYS A 393 -6.93 19.64 -31.51
C LYS A 393 -7.18 18.49 -32.49
N THR A 394 -8.41 18.00 -32.61
CA THR A 394 -8.73 16.78 -33.37
C THR A 394 -9.18 17.02 -34.81
N VAL A 395 -9.90 18.12 -35.08
CA VAL A 395 -10.49 18.41 -36.40
C VAL A 395 -9.72 19.52 -37.12
N LEU A 396 -9.31 20.55 -36.39
CA LEU A 396 -8.66 21.73 -36.98
C LEU A 396 -7.14 21.72 -36.82
N HIS A 397 -6.58 20.64 -36.27
CA HIS A 397 -5.14 20.43 -36.03
C HIS A 397 -4.45 21.66 -35.40
N GLY A 398 -5.09 22.29 -34.42
CA GLY A 398 -4.60 23.48 -33.72
C GLY A 398 -4.72 24.79 -34.50
N GLY A 399 -5.57 24.85 -35.52
CA GLY A 399 -5.82 26.04 -36.34
C GLY A 399 -6.37 27.23 -35.54
N LEU A 400 -7.35 27.03 -34.67
CA LEU A 400 -7.89 28.09 -33.80
C LEU A 400 -6.86 28.55 -32.78
N SER A 401 -6.07 27.64 -32.21
CA SER A 401 -4.99 27.96 -31.28
C SER A 401 -3.90 28.82 -31.94
N ARG A 402 -3.58 28.56 -33.21
CA ARG A 402 -2.64 29.37 -34.02
C ARG A 402 -3.23 30.73 -34.40
N LEU A 403 -4.51 30.78 -34.77
CA LEU A 403 -5.22 32.02 -35.09
C LEU A 403 -5.32 32.94 -33.86
N LYS A 404 -5.65 32.39 -32.69
CA LYS A 404 -5.68 33.12 -31.42
C LYS A 404 -4.32 33.72 -31.09
N LYS A 405 -3.23 32.95 -31.24
CA LYS A 405 -1.85 33.46 -31.05
C LYS A 405 -1.51 34.59 -32.02
N ARG A 406 -1.94 34.51 -33.29
CA ARG A 406 -1.77 35.61 -34.27
C ARG A 406 -2.53 36.87 -33.88
N LEU A 407 -3.78 36.74 -33.45
CA LEU A 407 -4.62 37.88 -33.05
C LEU A 407 -4.16 38.54 -31.75
N THR A 408 -3.66 37.76 -30.78
CA THR A 408 -3.11 38.30 -29.52
C THR A 408 -1.67 38.80 -29.68
N GLY A 409 -0.90 38.28 -30.63
CA GLY A 409 0.45 38.78 -30.97
C GLY A 409 0.43 40.08 -31.79
N SER A 410 -0.70 40.41 -32.42
CA SER A 410 -0.89 41.64 -33.20
C SER A 410 -1.20 42.90 -32.37
N ARG A 411 -1.21 42.80 -31.03
CA ARG A 411 -1.57 43.91 -30.12
C ARG A 411 -0.38 44.55 -29.38
N ALA A 412 0.85 44.23 -29.77
CA ALA A 412 2.03 44.98 -29.34
C ALA A 412 2.59 45.73 -30.56
N VAL A 413 2.30 47.03 -30.64
CA VAL A 413 3.14 48.13 -31.16
C VAL A 413 2.24 49.34 -31.48
N ASN A 414 2.67 50.50 -30.97
CA ASN A 414 2.19 51.88 -31.14
C ASN A 414 1.15 52.41 -30.14
N HIS A 415 1.65 53.01 -29.06
CA HIS A 415 1.34 54.41 -28.73
C HIS A 415 2.57 55.10 -28.10
N LEU A 416 3.36 55.77 -28.95
CA LEU A 416 4.18 56.93 -28.61
C LEU A 416 3.89 57.97 -29.69
N LYS A 417 2.99 58.90 -29.36
CA LYS A 417 2.96 60.30 -29.76
C LYS A 417 1.83 61.00 -29.02
#